data_AF-A0AAV3ZC91-F1
#
_entry.id   AF-A0AAV3ZC91-F1
#
_cell.length_a   1.000
_cell.length_b   1.000
_cell.length_c   1.000
_cell.angle_alpha   90.00
_cell.angle_beta   90.00
_cell.angle_gamma   90.00
#
_symmetry.space_group_name_H-M   'P 1'
#
loop_
_entity.id
_entity.type
_entity.pdbx_description
1 polymer ?
#
loop_
_entity_poly.entity_id
_entity_poly.type
_entity_poly.pdbx_seq_one_letter_code
_entity_poly.pdbx_strand_id
1 'polypeptide(L)'
;MSQPKKKPVEVVVFNNPWKGKDKSSNSVSEETKQKSSIDTRKPGSSTDRPVFDQKKAKYEIRKLGIHGMDKANKQNAMVDLLVELGAKPPRNKFIRIKDYQQQKANKEKEEEEETPDLMDGKKKKKPKEKRKRDKDDLLNYVDGQPGFYKHGVQFVKKLKR
;
A
#
# COMPACT_ATOMS: atom_id res chain seq x y z
N MET A 1 -5.58 -68.97 -22.43
CA MET A 1 -5.17 -67.58 -22.72
C MET A 1 -4.34 -67.06 -21.55
N SER A 2 -3.01 -66.90 -21.72
CA SER A 2 -2.07 -66.46 -20.67
C SER A 2 -1.83 -64.96 -20.78
N GLN A 3 -2.01 -64.20 -19.69
CA GLN A 3 -1.82 -62.75 -19.68
C GLN A 3 -0.32 -62.38 -19.61
N PRO A 4 0.15 -61.35 -20.35
CA PRO A 4 1.55 -60.98 -20.35
C PRO A 4 1.97 -60.29 -19.04
N LYS A 5 3.04 -60.79 -18.42
CA LYS A 5 3.64 -60.21 -17.21
C LYS A 5 4.35 -58.90 -17.57
N LYS A 6 3.91 -57.78 -16.98
CA LYS A 6 4.53 -56.45 -17.15
C LYS A 6 5.86 -56.40 -16.39
N LYS A 7 6.93 -55.96 -17.06
CA LYS A 7 8.24 -55.74 -16.44
C LYS A 7 8.19 -54.47 -15.56
N PRO A 8 8.89 -54.44 -14.41
CA PRO A 8 8.96 -53.24 -13.59
C PRO A 8 9.72 -52.12 -14.33
N VAL A 9 9.21 -50.90 -14.22
CA VAL A 9 9.82 -49.70 -14.80
C VAL A 9 10.74 -49.07 -13.75
N GLU A 10 12.03 -48.94 -14.06
CA GLU A 10 12.97 -48.22 -13.22
C GLU A 10 12.84 -46.72 -13.47
N VAL A 11 12.47 -45.97 -12.42
CA VAL A 11 12.34 -44.52 -12.46
C VAL A 11 13.56 -43.92 -11.77
N VAL A 12 14.47 -43.35 -12.56
CA VAL A 12 15.64 -42.62 -12.04
C VAL A 12 15.23 -41.16 -11.83
N VAL A 13 15.21 -40.73 -10.57
CA VAL A 13 14.93 -39.34 -10.18
C VAL A 13 16.25 -38.62 -9.92
N PHE A 14 16.52 -37.57 -10.69
CA PHE A 14 17.69 -36.72 -10.47
C PHE A 14 17.35 -35.55 -9.56
N ASN A 15 18.10 -35.41 -8.45
CA ASN A 15 18.01 -34.23 -7.60
C ASN A 15 18.87 -33.12 -8.20
N ASN A 16 18.22 -32.09 -8.74
CA ASN A 16 18.90 -30.91 -9.28
C ASN A 16 19.25 -29.92 -8.14
N PRO A 17 20.54 -29.66 -7.85
CA PRO A 17 20.95 -28.80 -6.74
C PRO A 17 20.67 -27.30 -6.97
N TRP A 18 20.37 -26.87 -8.21
CA TRP A 18 20.03 -25.48 -8.53
C TRP A 18 18.54 -25.15 -8.47
N LYS A 19 17.66 -26.15 -8.31
CA LYS A 19 16.25 -25.92 -7.99
C LYS A 19 16.08 -25.99 -6.47
N GLY A 20 16.03 -24.85 -5.82
CA GLY A 20 15.66 -24.76 -4.40
C GLY A 20 14.31 -25.45 -4.18
N LYS A 21 14.18 -26.22 -3.08
CA LYS A 21 13.01 -26.99 -2.65
C LYS A 21 11.68 -26.45 -3.21
N ASP A 22 11.16 -27.10 -4.23
CA ASP A 22 9.79 -26.88 -4.70
C ASP A 22 8.84 -27.21 -3.53
N LYS A 23 8.16 -26.20 -2.99
CA LYS A 23 7.14 -26.33 -1.92
C LYS A 23 5.82 -26.91 -2.47
N SER A 24 5.88 -27.95 -3.31
CA SER A 24 4.69 -28.46 -4.01
C SER A 24 4.40 -29.95 -3.81
N SER A 25 4.99 -30.59 -2.80
CA SER A 25 4.47 -31.86 -2.28
C SER A 25 3.79 -31.65 -0.92
N ASN A 26 2.65 -30.94 -0.94
CA ASN A 26 1.60 -31.22 0.03
C ASN A 26 0.29 -31.24 -0.74
N SER A 27 0.02 -32.41 -1.32
CA SER A 27 -1.26 -32.76 -1.91
C SER A 27 -2.34 -32.61 -0.85
N VAL A 28 -3.32 -31.77 -1.19
CA VAL A 28 -4.69 -31.68 -0.69
C VAL A 28 -5.11 -32.87 0.19
N SER A 29 -5.30 -32.61 1.49
CA SER A 29 -6.27 -33.34 2.30
C SER A 29 -7.37 -32.35 2.68
N GLU A 30 -8.58 -32.69 2.26
CA GLU A 30 -9.83 -31.97 2.46
C GLU A 30 -10.14 -31.73 3.94
N GLU A 31 -10.72 -30.54 4.17
CA GLU A 31 -11.76 -30.21 5.14
C GLU A 31 -11.55 -30.43 6.65
N THR A 32 -11.98 -29.39 7.37
CA THR A 32 -12.25 -29.33 8.81
C THR A 32 -11.05 -29.38 9.77
N LYS A 33 -10.53 -28.19 10.06
CA LYS A 33 -10.62 -27.57 11.39
C LYS A 33 -9.92 -26.22 11.32
N GLN A 34 -10.69 -25.18 11.03
CA GLN A 34 -10.36 -23.86 11.56
C GLN A 34 -10.39 -24.01 13.08
N LYS A 35 -9.25 -24.36 13.68
CA LYS A 35 -9.01 -24.08 15.09
C LYS A 35 -8.99 -22.56 15.16
N SER A 36 -10.15 -21.96 15.40
CA SER A 36 -10.16 -20.72 16.16
C SER A 36 -9.37 -21.06 17.42
N SER A 37 -8.16 -20.53 17.53
CA SER A 37 -7.51 -20.39 18.82
C SER A 37 -8.37 -19.39 19.59
N ILE A 38 -9.53 -19.86 20.06
CA ILE A 38 -10.15 -19.35 21.26
C ILE A 38 -9.05 -19.54 22.29
N ASP A 39 -8.43 -18.43 22.63
CA ASP A 39 -7.48 -18.27 23.70
C ASP A 39 -8.21 -18.70 24.98
N THR A 40 -8.21 -20.00 25.28
CA THR A 40 -8.69 -20.54 26.55
C THR A 40 -7.69 -20.16 27.61
N ARG A 41 -7.67 -18.87 27.97
CA ARG A 41 -7.05 -18.42 29.20
C ARG A 41 -7.79 -19.13 30.33
N LYS A 42 -7.04 -19.86 31.15
CA LYS A 42 -7.51 -20.43 32.41
C LYS A 42 -8.32 -19.36 33.16
N PRO A 43 -9.48 -19.67 33.76
CA PRO A 43 -10.15 -18.75 34.67
C PRO A 43 -9.34 -18.69 35.97
N GLY A 44 -8.30 -17.86 35.97
CA GLY A 44 -7.45 -17.59 37.11
C GLY A 44 -7.69 -16.18 37.63
N SER A 45 -8.43 -16.09 38.72
CA SER A 45 -8.66 -14.89 39.55
C SER A 45 -9.50 -13.76 38.97
N SER A 46 -10.39 -13.25 39.83
CA SER A 46 -11.52 -12.37 39.60
C SER A 46 -11.15 -10.89 39.41
N THR A 47 -10.22 -10.57 38.52
CA THR A 47 -9.88 -9.17 38.17
C THR A 47 -9.60 -8.94 36.68
N ASP A 48 -9.63 -9.98 35.84
CA ASP A 48 -9.36 -9.84 34.40
C ASP A 48 -10.66 -9.59 33.61
N ARG A 49 -11.20 -8.37 33.72
CA ARG A 49 -12.18 -7.93 32.70
C ARG A 49 -11.44 -7.93 31.36
N PRO A 50 -11.97 -8.57 30.31
CA PRO A 50 -11.34 -8.52 29.00
C PRO A 50 -11.32 -7.05 28.55
N VAL A 51 -10.13 -6.45 28.52
CA VAL A 51 -9.95 -5.09 28.02
C VAL A 51 -10.37 -5.09 26.55
N PHE A 52 -11.41 -4.31 26.23
CA PHE A 52 -11.91 -4.19 24.87
C PHE A 52 -10.92 -3.41 24.01
N ASP A 53 -10.22 -4.10 23.12
CA ASP A 53 -9.36 -3.47 22.14
C ASP A 53 -10.18 -3.00 20.93
N GLN A 54 -10.39 -1.69 20.85
CA GLN A 54 -11.10 -1.04 19.77
C GLN A 54 -10.47 -1.32 18.40
N LYS A 55 -9.13 -1.43 18.31
CA LYS A 55 -8.43 -1.68 17.04
C LYS A 55 -8.73 -3.08 16.55
N LYS A 56 -8.67 -4.06 17.44
CA LYS A 56 -9.04 -5.44 17.13
C LYS A 56 -10.51 -5.55 16.70
N ALA A 57 -11.41 -4.91 17.44
CA ALA A 57 -12.83 -4.88 17.10
C ALA A 57 -13.10 -4.25 15.72
N LYS A 58 -12.39 -3.17 15.36
CA LYS A 58 -12.47 -2.54 14.02
C LYS A 58 -12.19 -3.55 12.91
N TYR A 59 -11.12 -4.36 13.04
CA TYR A 59 -10.77 -5.36 12.03
C TYR A 59 -11.73 -6.53 11.98
N GLU A 60 -12.26 -6.96 13.13
CA GLU A 60 -13.28 -8.01 13.20
C GLU A 60 -14.59 -7.57 12.53
N ILE A 61 -15.06 -6.34 12.81
CA ILE A 61 -16.21 -5.74 12.16
C ILE A 61 -15.98 -5.67 10.65
N ARG A 62 -14.80 -5.20 10.21
CA ARG A 62 -14.45 -5.13 8.79
C ARG A 62 -14.45 -6.51 8.13
N LYS A 63 -13.91 -7.53 8.79
CA LYS A 63 -13.92 -8.93 8.30
C LYS A 63 -15.35 -9.45 8.13
N LEU A 64 -16.24 -9.16 9.09
CA LEU A 64 -17.66 -9.52 9.00
C LEU A 64 -18.35 -8.80 7.83
N GLY A 65 -18.11 -7.49 7.66
CA GLY A 65 -18.64 -6.73 6.54
C GLY A 65 -18.19 -7.26 5.18
N ILE A 66 -16.91 -7.65 5.05
CA ILE A 66 -16.36 -8.23 3.83
C ILE A 66 -17.05 -9.56 3.46
N HIS A 67 -17.52 -10.32 4.46
CA HIS A 67 -18.11 -11.62 4.23
C HIS A 67 -19.38 -11.55 3.37
N GLY A 68 -20.18 -10.48 3.54
CA GLY A 68 -21.46 -10.27 2.86
C GLY A 68 -21.40 -9.59 1.48
N MET A 69 -20.21 -9.33 0.93
CA MET A 69 -20.07 -8.70 -0.38
C MET A 69 -19.96 -9.71 -1.54
N ASP A 70 -20.28 -9.25 -2.74
CA ASP A 70 -20.06 -9.99 -3.99
C ASP A 70 -18.60 -10.39 -4.18
N LYS A 71 -18.35 -11.46 -4.93
CA LYS A 71 -17.02 -12.06 -5.09
C LYS A 71 -15.93 -11.06 -5.52
N ALA A 72 -16.21 -10.18 -6.48
CA ALA A 72 -15.26 -9.18 -6.96
C ALA A 72 -14.94 -8.13 -5.89
N ASN A 73 -15.98 -7.59 -5.25
CA ASN A 73 -15.85 -6.56 -4.21
C ASN A 73 -15.19 -7.12 -2.94
N LYS A 74 -15.50 -8.37 -2.59
CA LYS A 74 -14.90 -9.13 -1.49
C LYS A 74 -13.40 -9.29 -1.65
N GLN A 75 -12.92 -9.60 -2.86
CA GLN A 75 -11.48 -9.71 -3.14
C GLN A 75 -10.77 -8.38 -2.95
N ASN A 76 -11.31 -7.30 -3.52
CA ASN A 76 -10.71 -5.96 -3.40
C ASN A 76 -10.65 -5.52 -1.93
N ALA A 77 -11.75 -5.62 -1.19
CA ALA A 77 -11.79 -5.18 0.21
C ALA A 77 -10.93 -6.05 1.13
N MET A 78 -10.75 -7.33 0.80
CA MET A 78 -9.84 -8.23 1.51
C MET A 78 -8.38 -7.88 1.25
N VAL A 79 -8.01 -7.54 0.02
CA VAL A 79 -6.68 -7.02 -0.31
C VAL A 79 -6.41 -5.74 0.48
N ASP A 80 -7.37 -4.82 0.52
CA ASP A 80 -7.24 -3.57 1.28
C ASP A 80 -7.08 -3.82 2.80
N LEU A 81 -7.81 -4.80 3.35
CA LEU A 81 -7.68 -5.19 4.76
C LEU A 81 -6.29 -5.75 5.04
N LEU A 82 -5.79 -6.62 4.15
CA LEU A 82 -4.46 -7.21 4.30
C LEU A 82 -3.37 -6.14 4.22
N VAL A 83 -3.49 -5.18 3.31
CA VAL A 83 -2.56 -4.05 3.21
C VAL A 83 -2.58 -3.20 4.48
N GLU A 84 -3.76 -2.91 5.05
CA GLU A 84 -3.89 -2.19 6.33
C GLU A 84 -3.23 -2.97 7.49
N LEU A 85 -3.29 -4.29 7.48
CA LEU A 85 -2.62 -5.18 8.44
C LEU A 85 -1.09 -5.31 8.18
N GLY A 86 -0.55 -4.63 7.16
CA GLY A 86 0.86 -4.59 6.84
C GLY A 86 1.32 -5.57 5.77
N ALA A 87 0.40 -6.25 5.07
CA ALA A 87 0.77 -7.03 3.89
C ALA A 87 1.26 -6.10 2.77
N LYS A 88 2.19 -6.60 1.96
CA LYS A 88 2.68 -5.86 0.79
C LYS A 88 1.56 -5.72 -0.24
N PRO A 89 1.30 -4.51 -0.78
CA PRO A 89 0.27 -4.33 -1.80
C PRO A 89 0.59 -5.12 -3.07
N PRO A 90 -0.44 -5.55 -3.83
CA PRO A 90 -0.25 -6.27 -5.07
C PRO A 90 0.52 -5.41 -6.08
N ARG A 91 1.25 -6.07 -6.98
CA ARG A 91 2.03 -5.38 -8.01
C ARG A 91 1.10 -4.69 -9.01
N ASN A 92 1.40 -3.43 -9.32
CA ASN A 92 0.68 -2.68 -10.35
C ASN A 92 0.82 -3.36 -11.72
N LYS A 93 -0.23 -3.25 -12.53
CA LYS A 93 -0.19 -3.68 -13.93
C LYS A 93 0.85 -2.86 -14.69
N PHE A 94 1.52 -3.48 -15.65
CA PHE A 94 2.41 -2.75 -16.56
C PHE A 94 1.55 -1.97 -17.56
N ILE A 95 1.74 -0.66 -17.60
CA ILE A 95 0.98 0.25 -18.46
C ILE A 95 2.00 1.12 -19.21
N ARG A 96 1.72 1.46 -20.47
CA ARG A 96 2.57 2.38 -21.25
C ARG A 96 2.54 3.77 -20.62
N ILE A 97 3.67 4.46 -20.65
CA ILE A 97 3.86 5.75 -19.94
C ILE A 97 2.82 6.80 -20.34
N LYS A 98 2.46 6.90 -21.62
CA LYS A 98 1.45 7.85 -22.11
C LYS A 98 0.09 7.61 -21.47
N ASP A 99 -0.37 6.37 -21.43
CA ASP A 99 -1.66 5.99 -20.86
C ASP A 99 -1.69 6.24 -19.35
N TYR A 100 -0.57 5.99 -18.66
CA TYR A 100 -0.43 6.31 -17.24
C TYR A 100 -0.57 7.81 -16.95
N GLN A 101 0.07 8.66 -17.76
CA GLN A 101 -0.04 10.12 -17.63
C GLN A 101 -1.48 10.60 -17.88
N GLN A 102 -2.15 10.03 -18.88
CA GLN A 102 -3.55 10.36 -19.16
C GLN A 102 -4.48 9.93 -18.03
N GLN A 103 -4.32 8.72 -17.48
CA GLN A 103 -5.08 8.26 -16.32
C GLN A 103 -4.86 9.15 -15.09
N LYS A 104 -3.62 9.60 -14.85
CA LYS A 104 -3.32 10.51 -13.73
C LYS A 104 -4.01 11.86 -13.92
N ALA A 105 -3.94 12.43 -15.12
CA ALA A 105 -4.59 13.70 -15.42
C ALA A 105 -6.11 13.62 -15.30
N ASN A 106 -6.73 12.51 -15.71
CA ASN A 106 -8.17 12.31 -15.57
C ASN A 106 -8.59 12.18 -14.10
N LYS A 107 -7.84 11.43 -13.29
CA LYS A 107 -8.10 11.29 -11.84
C LYS A 107 -7.99 12.63 -11.10
N GLU A 108 -7.00 13.45 -11.44
CA GLU A 108 -6.84 14.78 -10.83
C GLU A 108 -8.04 15.70 -11.15
N LYS A 109 -8.59 15.60 -12.36
CA LYS A 109 -9.79 16.36 -12.75
C LYS A 109 -11.05 15.84 -12.06
N GLU A 110 -11.22 14.52 -11.98
CA GLU A 110 -12.34 13.89 -11.29
C GLU A 110 -12.32 14.25 -9.79
N GLU A 111 -11.16 14.25 -9.13
CA GLU A 111 -11.04 14.69 -7.73
C GLU A 111 -11.33 16.20 -7.55
N GLU A 112 -11.01 17.02 -8.54
CA GLU A 112 -11.36 18.45 -8.54
C GLU A 112 -12.87 18.67 -8.70
N GLU A 113 -13.54 17.87 -9.53
CA GLU A 113 -14.99 17.92 -9.77
C GLU A 113 -15.82 17.26 -8.65
N GLU A 114 -15.37 16.11 -8.12
CA GLU A 114 -16.01 15.37 -7.03
C GLU A 114 -15.77 15.99 -5.64
N THR A 115 -15.03 17.10 -5.55
CA THR A 115 -14.98 17.92 -4.33
C THR A 115 -15.89 19.15 -4.48
N PRO A 116 -17.23 19.02 -4.54
CA PRO A 116 -18.11 20.17 -4.42
C PRO A 116 -18.03 20.63 -2.97
N ASP A 117 -17.13 21.57 -2.66
CA ASP A 117 -17.02 22.32 -1.40
C ASP A 117 -17.66 21.60 -0.21
N LEU A 118 -17.18 20.38 0.07
CA LEU A 118 -17.78 19.59 1.13
C LEU A 118 -17.44 20.32 2.42
N MET A 119 -18.53 20.73 3.08
CA MET A 119 -18.76 21.31 4.40
C MET A 119 -18.01 20.63 5.56
N ASP A 120 -16.80 20.11 5.34
CA ASP A 120 -15.86 19.73 6.37
C ASP A 120 -14.89 20.91 6.52
N GLY A 121 -14.82 21.54 7.68
CA GLY A 121 -13.97 22.71 8.00
C GLY A 121 -12.45 22.54 7.79
N LYS A 122 -12.01 21.52 7.06
CA LYS A 122 -10.66 21.36 6.54
C LYS A 122 -10.51 22.18 5.27
N LYS A 123 -10.05 23.42 5.43
CA LYS A 123 -9.57 24.23 4.29
C LYS A 123 -8.58 23.39 3.47
N LYS A 124 -8.87 23.21 2.18
CA LYS A 124 -7.87 22.74 1.20
C LYS A 124 -6.58 23.51 1.50
N LYS A 125 -5.47 22.82 1.78
CA LYS A 125 -4.18 23.48 1.91
C LYS A 125 -3.94 24.14 0.56
N LYS A 126 -4.14 25.46 0.49
CA LYS A 126 -3.80 26.21 -0.72
C LYS A 126 -2.39 25.77 -1.10
N PRO A 127 -2.12 25.43 -2.37
CA PRO A 127 -0.75 25.22 -2.79
C PRO A 127 0.02 26.41 -2.24
N LYS A 128 1.08 26.17 -1.45
CA LYS A 128 1.99 27.24 -1.09
C LYS A 128 2.49 27.72 -2.43
N GLU A 129 1.87 28.78 -2.95
CA GLU A 129 2.39 29.52 -4.07
C GLU A 129 3.81 29.82 -3.62
N LYS A 130 4.78 29.13 -4.26
CA LYS A 130 6.18 29.43 -4.01
C LYS A 130 6.24 30.90 -4.33
N ARG A 131 6.30 31.77 -3.31
CA ARG A 131 6.44 33.20 -3.51
C ARG A 131 7.51 33.30 -4.57
N LYS A 132 7.16 33.86 -5.73
CA LYS A 132 8.19 34.17 -6.71
C LYS A 132 9.17 34.99 -5.91
N ARG A 133 10.40 34.49 -5.72
CA ARG A 133 11.41 35.24 -5.00
C ARG A 133 11.47 36.58 -5.71
N ASP A 134 11.06 37.64 -5.04
CA ASP A 134 11.24 38.95 -5.59
C ASP A 134 12.74 39.07 -5.82
N LYS A 135 13.12 39.33 -7.07
CA LYS A 135 14.54 39.49 -7.43
C LYS A 135 15.17 40.68 -6.67
N ASP A 136 14.32 41.45 -6.00
CA ASP A 136 14.60 42.67 -5.24
C ASP A 136 14.45 42.46 -3.71
N ASP A 137 14.15 41.25 -3.23
CA ASP A 137 14.09 40.92 -1.80
C ASP A 137 15.51 40.79 -1.23
N LEU A 138 16.12 41.94 -0.91
CA LEU A 138 17.49 42.05 -0.40
C LEU A 138 17.67 41.45 1.01
N LEU A 139 16.60 41.12 1.72
CA LEU A 139 16.62 40.67 3.13
C LEU A 139 16.06 39.26 3.34
N ASN A 140 16.03 38.43 2.29
CA ASN A 140 15.78 36.98 2.40
C ASN A 140 17.01 36.12 2.09
N TYR A 141 18.20 36.68 2.34
CA TYR A 141 19.45 35.95 2.57
C TYR A 141 19.87 36.12 4.03
N VAL A 142 20.36 35.04 4.63
CA VAL A 142 20.78 34.94 6.04
C VAL A 142 21.88 35.95 6.43
N ASP A 143 22.53 36.63 5.47
CA ASP A 143 23.74 37.44 5.68
C ASP A 143 23.66 38.93 5.27
N GLY A 144 22.49 39.48 4.92
CA GLY A 144 22.34 40.93 4.73
C GLY A 144 23.14 41.56 3.56
N GLN A 145 23.63 40.76 2.60
CA GLN A 145 24.39 41.26 1.45
C GLN A 145 23.49 41.82 0.33
N PRO A 146 23.81 43.00 -0.26
CA PRO A 146 23.00 43.59 -1.32
C PRO A 146 23.24 42.93 -2.69
N GLY A 147 22.18 42.57 -3.41
CA GLY A 147 22.27 42.04 -4.77
C GLY A 147 22.38 40.51 -4.86
N PHE A 148 22.69 39.99 -6.06
CA PHE A 148 22.82 38.55 -6.29
C PHE A 148 24.27 38.16 -6.59
N TYR A 149 24.75 37.06 -6.01
CA TYR A 149 26.10 36.53 -6.24
C TYR A 149 26.08 35.38 -7.23
N LYS A 150 26.94 35.41 -8.26
CA LYS A 150 27.06 34.34 -9.25
C LYS A 150 28.49 34.27 -9.79
N HIS A 151 29.09 33.08 -9.80
CA HIS A 151 30.43 32.81 -10.37
C HIS A 151 31.54 33.74 -9.85
N GLY A 152 31.63 33.96 -8.53
CA GLY A 152 32.69 34.80 -7.98
C GLY A 152 32.36 36.30 -7.91
N VAL A 153 31.27 36.75 -8.54
CA VAL A 153 30.96 38.17 -8.75
C VAL A 153 29.60 38.54 -8.16
N GLN A 154 29.54 39.70 -7.49
CA GLN A 154 28.31 40.27 -6.90
C GLN A 154 27.69 41.30 -7.85
N PHE A 155 26.41 41.11 -8.17
CA PHE A 155 25.65 41.96 -9.08
C PHE A 155 24.65 42.82 -8.30
N VAL A 156 24.81 44.14 -8.39
CA VAL A 156 23.93 45.13 -7.73
C VAL A 156 23.22 45.95 -8.81
N LYS A 157 21.89 46.12 -8.70
CA LYS A 157 21.12 46.96 -9.64
C LYS A 157 21.42 48.44 -9.36
N LYS A 158 21.71 49.20 -10.43
CA LYS A 158 21.92 50.64 -10.34
C LYS A 158 20.59 51.35 -10.09
N LEU A 159 20.50 52.09 -8.97
CA LEU A 159 19.35 52.94 -8.69
C LEU A 159 19.37 54.12 -9.69
N LYS A 160 18.28 54.33 -10.42
CA LYS A 160 18.12 55.57 -11.20
C LYS A 160 17.90 56.71 -10.20
N ARG A 161 18.72 57.75 -10.32
CA ARG A 161 18.55 59.01 -9.61
C ARG A 161 17.37 59.78 -10.19
#